data_AF-A0A846WZH8-F1
#
_entry.id   AF-A0A846WZH8-F1
#
_cell.length_a   1.000
_cell.length_b   1.000
_cell.length_c   1.000
_cell.angle_alpha   90.00
_cell.angle_beta   90.00
_cell.angle_gamma   90.00
#
_symmetry.space_group_name_H-M   'P 1'
#
loop_
_entity.id
_entity.type
_entity.pdbx_description
1 polymer ?
#
loop_
_entity_poly.entity_id
_entity_poly.type
_entity_poly.pdbx_seq_one_letter_code
_entity_poly.pdbx_strand_id
1 'polypeptide(L)'
;MTAAKTRRLEVRVDEETVARINRAASIVAEPASEFVRKAALSRAEEVLQDALTTSMPADQFDELLDGLDRADEAPALAELARRPRAYRRP
;
A
#
# COMPACT_ATOMS: atom_id res chain seq x y z
N MET A 1 21.08 5.33 -19.82
CA MET A 1 20.21 4.72 -20.86
C MET A 1 18.97 4.17 -20.17
N THR A 2 17.80 4.74 -20.43
CA THR A 2 16.53 4.29 -19.84
C THR A 2 16.11 2.98 -20.51
N ALA A 3 15.86 1.93 -19.72
CA ALA A 3 15.43 0.64 -20.27
C ALA A 3 14.11 0.79 -21.04
N ALA A 4 14.04 0.19 -22.24
CA ALA A 4 12.83 0.26 -23.07
C ALA A 4 11.65 -0.43 -22.35
N LYS A 5 10.46 0.16 -22.44
CA LYS A 5 9.21 -0.42 -21.90
C LYS A 5 8.75 -1.58 -22.79
N THR A 6 9.28 -2.78 -22.57
CA THR A 6 9.04 -3.97 -23.42
C THR A 6 7.84 -4.82 -23.01
N ARG A 7 7.34 -4.66 -21.78
CA ARG A 7 6.19 -5.41 -21.26
C ARG A 7 4.88 -4.74 -21.67
N ARG A 8 3.89 -5.55 -22.05
CA ARG A 8 2.54 -5.11 -22.41
C ARG A 8 1.53 -5.54 -21.36
N LEU A 9 0.55 -4.67 -21.09
CA LEU A 9 -0.63 -4.94 -20.30
C LEU A 9 -1.83 -4.87 -21.24
N GLU A 10 -2.57 -5.96 -21.37
CA GLU A 10 -3.76 -6.04 -22.20
C GLU A 10 -4.99 -6.16 -21.31
N VAL A 11 -6.00 -5.32 -21.52
CA VAL A 11 -7.22 -5.26 -20.72
C VAL A 11 -8.41 -5.21 -21.66
N ARG A 12 -9.42 -6.04 -21.38
CA ARG A 12 -10.71 -5.98 -22.08
C ARG A 12 -11.58 -4.91 -21.43
N VAL A 13 -12.14 -4.04 -22.25
CA VAL A 13 -13.00 -2.94 -21.84
C VAL A 13 -14.15 -2.80 -22.84
N ASP A 14 -15.30 -2.34 -22.36
CA ASP A 14 -16.43 -1.99 -23.22
C ASP A 14 -16.20 -0.63 -23.91
N GLU A 15 -17.05 -0.32 -24.90
CA GLU A 15 -16.96 0.90 -25.70
C GLU A 15 -17.17 2.17 -24.88
N GLU A 16 -18.06 2.14 -23.88
CA GLU A 16 -18.34 3.31 -23.04
C GLU A 16 -17.14 3.67 -22.18
N THR A 17 -16.48 2.66 -21.60
CA THR A 17 -15.24 2.81 -20.84
C THR A 17 -14.14 3.42 -21.70
N VAL A 18 -13.96 2.95 -22.94
CA VAL A 18 -12.97 3.52 -23.88
C VAL A 18 -13.29 4.99 -24.19
N ALA A 19 -14.56 5.31 -24.45
CA ALA A 19 -14.98 6.69 -24.74
C ALA A 19 -14.69 7.64 -23.57
N ARG A 20 -14.96 7.20 -22.34
CA ARG A 20 -14.67 7.97 -21.11
C ARG A 20 -13.16 8.18 -20.91
N ILE A 21 -12.35 7.14 -21.10
CA ILE A 21 -10.88 7.23 -20.98
C ILE A 21 -10.32 8.21 -22.01
N ASN A 22 -10.75 8.10 -23.27
CA ASN A 22 -10.27 8.99 -24.34
C ASN A 22 -10.64 10.45 -24.06
N ARG A 23 -11.85 10.70 -23.55
CA ARG A 23 -12.28 12.05 -23.15
C ARG A 23 -11.47 12.59 -21.98
N ALA A 24 -11.18 11.78 -20.97
CA ALA A 24 -10.36 12.21 -19.84
C ALA A 24 -8.92 12.51 -20.27
N ALA A 25 -8.33 11.63 -21.09
CA ALA A 25 -6.99 11.79 -21.63
C ALA A 25 -6.86 13.05 -22.49
N SER A 26 -7.89 13.39 -23.28
CA SER A 26 -7.88 14.61 -24.09
C SER A 26 -7.94 15.89 -23.25
N ILE A 27 -8.68 15.89 -22.13
CA ILE A 27 -8.74 17.03 -21.20
C ILE A 27 -7.37 17.33 -20.60
N VAL A 28 -6.58 16.30 -20.29
CA VAL A 28 -5.23 16.45 -19.74
C VAL A 28 -4.14 16.48 -20.81
N ALA A 29 -4.52 16.53 -22.09
CA ALA A 29 -3.64 16.58 -23.26
C ALA A 29 -2.59 15.45 -23.31
N GLU A 30 -2.98 14.22 -23.00
CA GLU A 30 -2.09 13.06 -23.08
C GLU A 30 -2.69 11.88 -23.86
N PRO A 31 -1.86 10.98 -24.42
CA PRO A 31 -2.36 9.77 -25.05
C PRO A 31 -3.10 8.88 -24.06
N ALA A 32 -4.21 8.27 -24.49
CA ALA A 32 -5.02 7.38 -23.65
C ALA A 32 -4.23 6.25 -22.97
N SER A 33 -3.22 5.71 -23.66
CA SER A 33 -2.33 4.69 -23.09
C SER A 33 -1.46 5.20 -21.94
N GLU A 34 -1.01 6.46 -22.00
CA GLU A 34 -0.25 7.08 -20.91
C GLU A 34 -1.18 7.46 -19.75
N PHE A 35 -2.38 7.96 -20.05
CA PHE A 35 -3.42 8.20 -19.04
C PHE A 35 -3.75 6.95 -18.23
N VAL A 36 -4.04 5.83 -18.91
CA VAL A 36 -4.31 4.55 -18.24
C VAL A 36 -3.09 4.06 -17.46
N ARG A 37 -1.89 4.18 -18.02
CA ARG A 37 -0.66 3.77 -17.33
C ARG A 37 -0.46 4.57 -16.04
N LYS A 38 -0.65 5.88 -16.05
CA LYS A 38 -0.52 6.74 -14.86
C LYS A 38 -1.58 6.42 -13.83
N ALA A 39 -2.84 6.29 -14.25
CA ALA A 39 -3.94 5.93 -13.36
C ALA A 39 -3.71 4.57 -12.67
N ALA A 40 -3.25 3.57 -13.43
CA ALA A 40 -2.94 2.25 -12.88
C ALA A 40 -1.76 2.29 -11.90
N LEU A 41 -0.71 3.08 -12.19
CA LEU A 41 0.42 3.26 -11.29
C LEU A 41 0.01 3.96 -10.00
N SER A 42 -0.72 5.07 -10.09
CA SER A 42 -1.24 5.80 -8.92
C SER A 42 -2.04 4.87 -8.02
N ARG A 43 -2.95 4.08 -8.59
CA ARG A 43 -3.76 3.15 -7.80
C ARG A 43 -2.93 2.04 -7.17
N ALA A 44 -1.89 1.55 -7.85
CA ALA A 44 -0.99 0.56 -7.28
C ALA A 44 -0.18 1.13 -6.10
N GLU A 45 0.31 2.37 -6.22
CA GLU A 45 1.03 3.06 -5.15
C GLU A 45 0.16 3.26 -3.92
N GLU A 46 -1.08 3.74 -4.09
CA GLU A 46 -2.06 3.87 -3.01
C GLU A 46 -2.26 2.55 -2.25
N VAL A 47 -2.51 1.45 -2.97
CA VAL A 47 -2.74 0.13 -2.37
C VAL A 47 -1.50 -0.38 -1.61
N LEU A 48 -0.31 -0.17 -2.16
CA LEU A 48 0.94 -0.57 -1.52
C LEU A 48 1.22 0.26 -0.26
N GLN A 49 0.91 1.56 -0.27
CA GLN A 49 1.05 2.42 0.89
C GLN A 49 0.04 2.06 1.99
N ASP A 50 -1.22 1.83 1.64
CA ASP A 50 -2.26 1.40 2.57
C ASP A 50 -1.87 0.10 3.28
N ALA A 51 -1.28 -0.85 2.54
CA ALA A 51 -0.83 -2.12 3.12
C ALA A 51 0.33 -1.97 4.13
N LEU A 52 1.11 -0.90 4.04
CA LEU A 52 2.23 -0.62 4.94
C LEU A 52 1.85 0.31 6.10
N THR A 53 0.65 0.88 6.07
CA THR A 53 0.22 1.88 7.05
C THR A 53 -0.71 1.24 8.07
N THR A 54 -0.37 1.38 9.36
CA THR A 54 -1.31 1.07 10.44
C THR A 54 -2.05 2.34 10.80
N SER A 55 -3.35 2.39 10.49
CA SER A 55 -4.21 3.51 10.92
C SER A 55 -4.64 3.28 12.36
N MET A 56 -4.42 4.27 13.22
CA MET A 56 -4.85 4.27 14.62
C MET A 56 -5.44 5.63 15.00
N PRO A 57 -6.40 5.67 15.94
CA PRO A 57 -6.87 6.92 16.54
C PRO A 57 -5.74 7.77 17.14
N ALA A 58 -5.91 9.09 17.16
CA ALA A 58 -4.87 10.01 17.62
C ALA A 58 -4.54 9.83 19.11
N ASP A 59 -5.56 9.60 19.94
CA ASP A 59 -5.43 9.27 21.36
C ASP A 59 -4.62 7.97 21.56
N GLN A 60 -4.88 6.95 20.75
CA GLN A 60 -4.09 5.71 20.79
C GLN A 60 -2.63 5.93 20.34
N PHE A 61 -2.40 6.83 19.38
CA PHE A 61 -1.05 7.18 18.95
C PHE A 61 -0.28 7.93 20.04
N ASP A 62 -0.94 8.84 20.76
CA ASP A 62 -0.35 9.56 21.90
C ASP A 62 0.02 8.59 23.02
N GLU A 63 -0.89 7.66 23.37
CA GLU A 63 -0.61 6.58 24.34
C GLU A 63 0.57 5.71 23.90
N LEU A 64 0.64 5.35 22.61
CA LEU A 64 1.76 4.60 22.07
C LEU A 64 3.08 5.37 22.21
N LEU A 65 3.08 6.67 21.89
CA LEU A 65 4.27 7.50 21.96
C LEU A 65 4.78 7.61 23.40
N ASP A 66 3.88 7.86 24.35
CA ASP A 66 4.21 7.96 25.78
C ASP A 66 4.80 6.64 26.32
N GLY A 67 4.29 5.50 25.85
CA GLY A 67 4.80 4.17 26.18
C GLY A 67 6.18 3.83 25.60
N LEU A 68 6.68 4.60 24.62
CA LEU A 68 8.05 4.42 24.11
C LEU A 68 9.11 5.01 25.06
N ASP A 69 8.76 6.05 25.82
CA ASP A 69 9.67 6.69 26.78
C ASP A 69 9.77 5.91 28.09
N ARG A 70 8.70 5.19 28.47
CA ARG A 70 8.69 4.29 29.63
C ARG A 70 8.07 2.95 29.28
N ALA A 71 8.88 1.90 29.40
CA ALA A 71 8.38 0.54 29.30
C ALA A 71 7.43 0.22 30.46
N ASP A 72 6.24 -0.27 30.13
CA ASP A 72 5.30 -0.80 31.12
C ASP A 72 5.74 -2.16 31.66
N GLU A 73 5.32 -2.45 32.89
CA GLU A 73 5.50 -3.79 33.44
C GLU A 73 4.53 -4.78 32.78
N ALA A 74 5.10 -5.80 32.13
CA ALA A 74 4.32 -6.88 31.51
C ALA A 74 4.66 -8.25 32.12
N PRO A 75 4.27 -8.53 33.38
CA PRO A 75 4.67 -9.76 34.09
C PRO A 75 4.20 -11.04 33.40
N ALA A 76 3.01 -11.04 32.78
CA ALA A 76 2.52 -12.18 32.01
C ALA A 76 3.38 -12.46 30.76
N LEU A 77 3.83 -11.41 30.06
CA LEU A 77 4.74 -11.55 28.93
C LEU A 77 6.12 -12.04 29.39
N ALA A 78 6.61 -11.55 30.53
CA ALA A 78 7.87 -12.00 31.12
C ALA A 78 7.83 -13.48 31.52
N GLU A 79 6.72 -13.97 32.07
CA GLU A 79 6.52 -15.39 32.37
C GLU A 79 6.51 -16.23 31.09
N LEU A 80 5.77 -15.79 30.06
CA LEU A 80 5.69 -16.49 28.77
C LEU A 80 7.04 -16.55 28.05
N ALA A 81 7.83 -15.47 28.09
CA ALA A 81 9.15 -15.40 27.47
C ALA A 81 10.14 -16.41 28.07
N ARG A 82 9.95 -16.82 29.34
CA ARG A 82 10.78 -17.84 30.01
C ARG A 82 10.41 -19.28 29.62
N ARG A 83 9.24 -19.49 28.99
CA ARG A 83 8.80 -20.83 28.60
C ARG A 83 9.60 -21.31 27.38
N PRO A 84 9.96 -22.61 27.32
CA PRO A 84 10.62 -23.17 26.15
C PRO A 84 9.76 -22.97 24.90
N ARG A 85 10.39 -22.56 23.78
CA ARG A 85 9.68 -22.30 22.51
C ARG A 85 8.94 -23.57 22.08
N ALA A 86 7.62 -23.46 21.93
CA ALA A 86 6.79 -24.56 21.44
C ALA A 86 7.10 -24.94 19.98
N TYR A 87 7.72 -24.03 19.21
CA TYR A 87 8.12 -24.26 17.82
C TYR A 87 9.57 -23.84 17.60
N ARG A 88 10.42 -24.77 17.13
CA ARG A 88 11.73 -24.47 16.55
C ARG A 88 11.55 -24.25 15.06
N ARG A 89 11.95 -23.07 14.57
CA ARG A 89 12.07 -22.82 13.12
C ARG A 89 13.18 -23.77 12.59
N PRO A 90 12.95 -24.51 11.51
CA PRO A 90 13.97 -25.39 10.91
C PRO A 90 15.18 -24.60 10.41
#